data_AF-A0A356PB23-F1
#
_entry.id   AF-A0A356PB23-F1
#
_cell.length_a   1.000
_cell.length_b   1.000
_cell.length_c   1.000
_cell.angle_alpha   90.00
_cell.angle_beta   90.00
_cell.angle_gamma   90.00
#
_symmetry.space_group_name_H-M   'P 1'
#
loop_
_entity.id
_entity.type
_entity.pdbx_description
1 polymer ?
#
loop_
_entity_poly.entity_id
_entity_poly.type
_entity_poly.pdbx_seq_one_letter_code
_entity_poly.pdbx_strand_id
1 'polypeptide(L)' 'MIQVTLKDGSIREVEEGTTLAGLASSISRGLAKVAVAGKVNDKMKDLSYPLT' A
#
# COMPACT_ATOMS: atom_id res chain seq x y z
N MET A 1 -4.85 10.02 -8.68
CA MET A 1 -4.89 9.82 -7.21
C MET A 1 -5.81 8.66 -6.94
N ILE A 2 -5.35 7.66 -6.20
CA ILE A 2 -6.07 6.44 -5.88
C ILE A 2 -6.41 6.46 -4.40
N GLN A 3 -7.66 6.14 -4.06
CA GLN A 3 -8.04 5.86 -2.68
C GLN A 3 -7.80 4.39 -2.35
N VAL A 4 -6.96 4.18 -1.33
CA VAL A 4 -6.71 2.86 -0.75
C VAL A 4 -7.43 2.80 0.59
N THR A 5 -8.36 1.86 0.71
CA THR A 5 -9.01 1.56 1.99
C THR A 5 -8.19 0.50 2.71
N LEU A 6 -7.76 0.82 3.93
CA LEU A 6 -7.05 -0.09 4.81
C LEU A 6 -8.03 -0.95 5.61
N LYS A 7 -7.54 -2.05 6.18
CA LYS A 7 -8.36 -3.01 6.95
C LYS A 7 -9.04 -2.43 8.19
N ASP A 8 -8.58 -1.28 8.66
CA ASP A 8 -9.13 -0.54 9.80
C ASP A 8 -10.25 0.44 9.38
N GLY A 9 -10.57 0.51 8.08
CA GLY A 9 -11.54 1.46 7.52
C GLY A 9 -10.92 2.83 7.19
N SER A 10 -9.64 3.04 7.46
CA SER A 10 -8.94 4.27 7.09
C SER A 10 -8.80 4.36 5.56
N ILE A 11 -9.13 5.52 5.00
CA ILE A 11 -8.94 5.82 3.59
C ILE A 11 -7.66 6.64 3.43
N ARG A 12 -6.79 6.24 2.51
CA ARG A 12 -5.57 6.96 2.16
C ARG A 12 -5.53 7.27 0.68
N GLU A 13 -5.17 8.50 0.36
CA GLU A 13 -4.95 8.92 -1.01
C GLU A 13 -3.46 8.81 -1.34
N VAL A 14 -3.16 8.10 -2.43
CA VAL A 14 -1.82 7.96 -2.99
C VAL A 14 -1.82 8.29 -4.47
N GLU A 15 -0.67 8.63 -5.02
CA GLU A 15 -0.55 8.87 -6.45
C GLU A 15 -0.69 7.56 -7.23
N GLU A 16 -1.22 7.65 -8.44
CA GLU A 16 -1.31 6.50 -9.34
C GLU A 16 0.11 6.05 -9.72
N GLY A 17 0.35 4.74 -9.67
CA GLY A 17 1.69 4.17 -9.80
C GLY A 17 2.50 4.10 -8.50
N THR A 18 1.97 4.59 -7.37
CA THR A 18 2.61 4.40 -6.07
C THR A 18 2.72 2.91 -5.76
N THR A 19 3.91 2.44 -5.40
CA THR A 19 4.11 1.04 -5.06
C THR A 19 3.56 0.70 -3.68
N LEU A 20 3.30 -0.59 -3.43
CA LEU A 20 2.92 -1.06 -2.09
C LEU A 20 3.97 -0.69 -1.02
N ALA A 21 5.28 -0.71 -1.36
CA ALA A 21 6.34 -0.19 -0.50
C ALA A 21 6.18 1.31 -0.21
N GLY A 22 5.87 2.10 -1.24
CA GLY A 22 5.62 3.54 -1.10
C GLY A 22 4.42 3.83 -0.20
N LEU A 23 3.32 3.10 -0.38
CA LEU A 23 2.15 3.17 0.50
C LEU A 23 2.50 2.80 1.94
N ALA A 24 3.21 1.68 2.15
CA ALA A 24 3.65 1.27 3.49
C ALA A 24 4.51 2.34 4.17
N SER A 25 5.38 3.00 3.41
CA SER A 25 6.24 4.10 3.87
C SER A 25 5.46 5.36 4.22
N SER A 26 4.38 5.66 3.48
CA SER A 26 3.49 6.78 3.81
C SER A 26 2.71 6.53 5.10
N ILE A 27 2.41 5.27 5.41
CA ILE A 27 1.75 4.88 6.67
C ILE A 27 2.72 5.04 7.85
N SER A 28 3.86 4.36 7.81
CA SER A 28 4.95 4.56 8.77
C SER A 28 6.25 3.92 8.31
N ARG A 29 7.39 4.48 8.75
CA ARG A 29 8.71 3.85 8.54
C ARG A 29 8.82 2.45 9.16
N GLY A 30 8.15 2.23 10.28
CA GLY A 30 8.11 0.92 10.95
C GLY A 30 7.43 -0.13 10.08
N LEU A 31 6.25 0.18 9.52
CA LEU A 31 5.53 -0.71 8.62
C LEU A 31 6.32 -0.99 7.35
N ALA A 32 6.90 0.04 6.73
CA ALA A 32 7.74 -0.13 5.54
C ALA A 32 8.93 -1.08 5.77
N LYS A 33 9.52 -1.05 6.97
CA LYS A 33 10.67 -1.91 7.31
C LYS A 33 10.28 -3.39 7.47
N VAL A 34 9.06 -3.68 7.93
CA VAL A 34 8.59 -5.05 8.19
C VAL A 34 7.68 -5.59 7.09
N ALA A 35 7.24 -4.75 6.15
CA ALA A 35 6.41 -5.16 5.03
C ALA A 35 7.20 -6.09 4.09
N VAL A 36 6.56 -7.19 3.68
CA VAL A 36 7.14 -8.19 2.76
C VAL A 36 6.26 -8.38 1.52
N ALA A 37 4.94 -8.27 1.69
CA ALA A 37 3.95 -8.36 0.63
C ALA A 37 2.70 -7.55 1.04
N GLY A 38 1.85 -7.22 0.08
CA GLY A 38 0.55 -6.60 0.31
C GLY A 38 -0.58 -7.38 -0.35
N LYS A 39 -1.77 -7.32 0.24
CA LYS A 39 -2.98 -7.89 -0.33
C LYS A 39 -3.81 -6.76 -0.94
N VAL A 40 -4.02 -6.80 -2.25
CA VAL A 40 -4.79 -5.80 -3.01
C VAL A 40 -5.95 -6.51 -3.70
N ASN A 41 -7.19 -6.11 -3.40
CA ASN A 41 -8.41 -6.71 -3.98
C ASN A 41 -8.38 -8.25 -3.94
N ASP A 42 -8.11 -8.79 -2.75
CA ASP A 42 -7.96 -10.22 -2.49
C ASP A 42 -6.79 -10.96 -3.17
N LYS A 43 -5.91 -10.25 -3.88
CA LYS A 43 -4.73 -10.82 -4.51
C LYS A 43 -3.46 -10.43 -3.76
N MET A 44 -2.63 -11.42 -3.44
CA MET A 44 -1.28 -11.19 -2.92
C MET A 44 -0.40 -10.59 -4.01
N LYS A 45 0.28 -9.49 -3.68
CA LYS A 45 1.17 -8.73 -4.53
C LYS A 45 2.47 -8.44 -3.77
N ASP A 46 3.54 -8.33 -4.51
CA ASP A 46 4.85 -7.94 -3.98
C ASP A 46 4.90 -6.42 -3.71
N LEU A 47 5.92 -5.98 -2.98
CA LEU A 47 6.05 -4.58 -2.58
C LEU A 47 6.32 -3.61 -3.74
N SER A 48 6.86 -4.10 -4.87
CA SER A 48 7.13 -3.29 -6.05
C SER A 48 5.90 -3.12 -6.94
N TYR A 49 4.80 -3.82 -6.64
CA TYR A 49 3.55 -3.70 -7.37
C TYR A 49 3.03 -2.26 -7.34
N PRO A 50 2.85 -1.62 -8.52
CA PRO A 50 2.27 -0.29 -8.62
C PRO A 50 0.76 -0.35 -8.41
N LEU A 51 0.23 0.53 -7.57
CA LEU A 51 -1.20 0.69 -7.37
C LEU A 51 -1.80 1.47 -8.56
N THR A 52 -2.91 0.94 -9.09
CA THR A 52 -3.72 1.46 -10.19
C THR A 52 -5.19 1.30 -9.85
#